data_AF-A0A2G9LPJ6-F1
#
_entry.id   AF-A0A2G9LPJ6-F1
#
_cell.length_a   1.000
_cell.length_b   1.000
_cell.length_c   1.000
_cell.angle_alpha   90.00
_cell.angle_beta   90.00
_cell.angle_gamma   90.00
#
_symmetry.space_group_name_H-M   'P 1'
#
loop_
_entity.id
_entity.type
_entity.pdbx_description
1 polymer ?
#
loop_
_entity_poly.entity_id
_entity_poly.type
_entity_poly.pdbx_seq_one_letter_code
_entity_poly.pdbx_strand_id
1 'polypeptide(L)' 'MQGNLFVGTKPVMNYVTGLVMQLTTKGATTVTVKARGKFISKAVDIAEVATKRFLQGQAKISDITTNSESFKNADGKDV' A
#
# COMPACT_ATOMS: atom_id res chain seq x y z
N MET A 1 -16.18 -3.77 -4.09
CA MET A 1 -15.76 -3.45 -2.70
C MET A 1 -14.33 -2.90 -2.75
N GLN A 2 -14.07 -1.73 -2.17
CA GLN A 2 -12.73 -1.10 -2.18
C GLN A 2 -12.00 -1.36 -0.85
N GLY A 3 -10.73 -1.76 -0.95
CA GLY A 3 -9.85 -1.99 0.19
C GLY A 3 -8.78 -0.90 0.35
N ASN A 4 -8.28 -0.73 1.57
CA ASN A 4 -7.13 0.13 1.88
C ASN A 4 -6.06 -0.70 2.61
N LEU A 5 -4.80 -0.48 2.27
CA LEU A 5 -3.64 -1.08 2.94
C LEU A 5 -2.67 0.02 3.38
N PHE A 6 -2.58 0.26 4.68
CA PHE A 6 -1.69 1.27 5.25
C PHE A 6 -0.32 0.66 5.57
N VAL A 7 0.73 1.16 4.92
CA VAL A 7 2.10 0.66 5.05
C VAL A 7 2.84 1.40 6.16
N GLY A 8 3.58 0.65 6.97
CA GLY A 8 4.35 1.16 8.09
C GLY A 8 5.51 0.23 8.44
N THR A 9 5.65 -0.09 9.73
CA THR A 9 6.84 -0.77 10.27
C THR A 9 6.87 -2.28 10.06
N LYS A 10 5.75 -2.92 9.67
CA LYS A 10 5.74 -4.38 9.50
C LYS A 10 6.70 -4.82 8.37
N PRO A 11 7.17 -6.08 8.38
CA PRO A 11 7.92 -6.65 7.26
C PRO A 11 7.13 -6.55 5.94
N VAL A 12 7.84 -6.40 4.82
CA VAL A 12 7.25 -6.24 3.47
C VAL A 12 6.25 -7.36 3.16
N MET A 13 6.64 -8.61 3.42
CA MET A 13 5.80 -9.76 3.09
C MET A 13 4.47 -9.79 3.84
N ASN A 14 4.38 -9.23 5.05
CA ASN A 14 3.10 -9.17 5.78
C ASN A 14 2.09 -8.30 5.03
N TYR A 15 2.56 -7.22 4.38
CA TYR A 15 1.71 -6.38 3.55
C TYR A 15 1.37 -7.03 2.23
N VAL A 16 2.34 -7.69 1.57
CA VAL A 16 2.11 -8.44 0.33
C VAL A 16 1.03 -9.51 0.52
N THR A 17 1.14 -10.33 1.56
CA THR A 17 0.13 -11.35 1.89
C THR A 17 -1.24 -10.72 2.11
N GLY A 18 -1.31 -9.62 2.87
CA GLY A 18 -2.56 -8.90 3.09
C GLY A 18 -3.19 -8.34 1.82
N LEU A 19 -2.37 -7.81 0.90
CA LEU A 19 -2.82 -7.30 -0.40
C LEU A 19 -3.37 -8.42 -1.28
N VAL A 20 -2.65 -9.54 -1.39
CA VAL A 20 -3.06 -10.71 -2.16
C VAL A 20 -4.38 -11.27 -1.62
N MET A 21 -4.50 -11.45 -0.30
CA MET A 21 -5.75 -11.92 0.33
C MET A 21 -6.94 -11.00 0.07
N GLN A 22 -6.73 -9.67 0.06
CA GLN A 22 -7.82 -8.73 -0.23
C GLN A 22 -8.32 -8.89 -1.67
N LEU A 23 -7.42 -9.00 -2.64
CA LEU A 23 -7.75 -9.09 -4.07
C LEU A 23 -8.25 -10.49 -4.50
N THR A 24 -8.00 -11.52 -3.71
CA THR A 24 -8.37 -12.92 -4.05
C THR A 24 -9.49 -13.44 -3.15
N THR A 25 -9.18 -13.73 -1.88
CA THR A 25 -10.09 -14.41 -0.95
C THR A 25 -11.18 -13.51 -0.39
N LYS A 26 -10.95 -12.20 -0.28
CA LYS A 26 -11.92 -11.24 0.28
C LYS A 26 -12.71 -10.47 -0.79
N GLY A 27 -12.51 -10.76 -2.07
CA GLY A 27 -13.30 -10.22 -3.17
C GLY A 27 -13.19 -8.70 -3.37
N ALA A 28 -12.11 -8.05 -2.90
CA ALA A 28 -11.89 -6.64 -3.21
C ALA A 28 -11.55 -6.50 -4.71
N THR A 29 -12.26 -5.63 -5.41
CA THR A 29 -12.01 -5.36 -6.84
C THR A 29 -10.85 -4.38 -7.02
N THR A 30 -10.57 -3.58 -5.99
CA THR A 30 -9.50 -2.58 -5.99
C THR A 30 -9.02 -2.39 -4.56
N VAL A 31 -7.69 -2.31 -4.38
CA VAL A 31 -7.07 -2.04 -3.09
C VAL A 31 -6.07 -0.90 -3.26
N THR A 32 -6.17 0.13 -2.42
CA THR A 32 -5.22 1.25 -2.43
C THR A 32 -4.12 1.01 -1.40
N VAL A 33 -2.87 0.94 -1.86
CA VAL A 33 -1.69 0.88 -0.98
C VAL A 33 -1.28 2.30 -0.61
N LYS A 34 -1.37 2.65 0.68
CA LYS A 34 -1.14 4.00 1.19
C LYS A 34 0.08 4.03 2.10
N ALA A 35 0.97 4.99 1.87
CA ALA A 35 2.15 5.21 2.67
C ALA A 35 2.53 6.69 2.69
N ARG A 36 3.33 7.08 3.68
CA ARG A 36 3.89 8.42 3.80
C ARG A 36 5.32 8.38 4.31
N GLY A 37 6.08 9.44 4.02
CA GLY A 37 7.48 9.58 4.42
C GLY A 37 8.34 8.39 3.96
N LYS A 38 9.20 7.89 4.84
CA LYS A 38 10.15 6.81 4.52
C LYS A 38 9.53 5.47 4.11
N PHE A 39 8.20 5.30 4.26
CA PHE A 39 7.52 4.07 3.87
C PHE A 39 7.03 4.06 2.42
N ILE A 40 7.18 5.16 1.68
CA ILE A 40 6.77 5.25 0.27
C ILE A 40 7.51 4.22 -0.59
N SER A 41 8.83 4.09 -0.45
CA SER A 41 9.61 3.06 -1.16
C SER A 41 9.09 1.65 -0.85
N LYS A 42 8.79 1.38 0.43
CA LYS A 42 8.22 0.10 0.86
C LYS A 42 6.86 -0.17 0.19
N ALA A 43 6.01 0.84 0.01
CA ALA A 43 4.72 0.67 -0.67
C ALA A 43 4.88 0.32 -2.15
N VAL A 44 5.85 0.93 -2.83
CA VAL A 44 6.20 0.58 -4.21
C VAL A 44 6.65 -0.89 -4.28
N ASP A 45 7.56 -1.31 -3.40
CA ASP A 45 8.02 -2.70 -3.34
C ASP A 45 6.86 -3.69 -3.13
N ILE A 46 5.93 -3.36 -2.22
CA ILE A 46 4.75 -4.20 -1.94
C ILE A 46 3.86 -4.33 -3.18
N ALA A 47 3.55 -3.22 -3.86
CA ALA A 47 2.70 -3.21 -5.04
C ALA A 47 3.33 -4.02 -6.18
N GLU A 48 4.63 -3.81 -6.43
CA GLU A 48 5.40 -4.50 -7.47
C GLU A 48 5.53 -6.00 -7.17
N VAL A 49 5.88 -6.38 -5.94
CA VAL A 49 6.01 -7.79 -5.57
C VAL A 49 4.66 -8.49 -5.65
N ALA A 50 3.58 -7.88 -5.15
CA ALA A 50 2.25 -8.49 -5.20
C ALA A 50 1.77 -8.70 -6.65
N THR A 51 1.88 -7.66 -7.49
CA THR A 51 1.39 -7.73 -8.89
C THR A 51 2.26 -8.61 -9.77
N LYS A 52 3.59 -8.54 -9.66
CA LYS A 52 4.50 -9.29 -10.54
C LYS A 52 4.73 -10.73 -10.12
N ARG A 53 4.72 -11.04 -8.81
CA ARG A 53 5.05 -12.39 -8.32
C ARG A 53 3.84 -13.23 -7.94
N PHE A 54 2.75 -12.61 -7.47
CA PHE A 54 1.62 -13.33 -6.90
C PHE A 54 0.32 -13.17 -7.70
N LEU A 55 0.13 -12.03 -8.38
CA LEU A 55 -1.09 -11.70 -9.11
C LEU A 55 -0.81 -11.44 -10.60
N GLN A 56 0.21 -12.10 -11.15
CA GLN A 56 0.61 -11.92 -12.54
C GLN A 56 -0.57 -12.27 -13.47
N GLY A 57 -0.94 -11.32 -14.34
CA GLY A 57 -2.08 -11.45 -15.25
C GLY A 57 -3.46 -11.32 -14.59
N GLN A 58 -3.53 -11.16 -13.26
CA GLN A 58 -4.79 -11.04 -12.51
C GLN A 58 -5.01 -9.64 -11.94
N ALA A 59 -3.94 -8.93 -11.59
CA ALA A 59 -4.00 -7.56 -11.09
C ALA A 59 -2.97 -6.67 -11.80
N LYS A 60 -3.30 -5.38 -11.88
CA LYS A 60 -2.41 -4.33 -12.41
C LYS A 60 -2.47 -3.09 -11.53
N ILE A 61 -1.39 -2.31 -11.53
CA ILE A 61 -1.40 -0.96 -10.94
C ILE A 61 -2.22 -0.07 -11.88
N SER A 62 -3.28 0.54 -11.36
CA SER A 62 -4.19 1.38 -12.15
C SER A 62 -3.84 2.86 -12.12
N ASP A 63 -3.35 3.35 -10.98
CA ASP A 63 -3.06 4.77 -10.75
C ASP A 63 -2.02 4.92 -9.62
N ILE A 64 -1.29 6.04 -9.64
CA ILE A 64 -0.32 6.42 -8.61
C ILE A 64 -0.54 7.91 -8.30
N THR A 65 -0.96 8.20 -7.07
CA THR A 65 -1.14 9.55 -6.57
C THR A 65 -0.12 9.90 -5.50
N THR A 66 0.42 11.11 -5.57
CA THR A 66 1.34 11.67 -4.57
C THR A 66 0.75 12.94 -4.01
N ASN A 67 0.86 13.13 -2.70
CA ASN A 67 0.44 14.36 -2.04
C ASN A 67 1.34 14.67 -0.85
N SER A 68 1.25 15.88 -0.33
CA SER A 68 1.84 16.28 0.95
C SER A 68 0.73 16.49 1.97
N GLU A 69 0.93 16.02 3.20
CA GLU A 69 0.02 16.24 4.32
C GLU A 69 0.82 16.96 5.41
N SER A 70 0.30 18.08 5.91
CA SER A 70 0.85 18.73 7.10
C SER A 70 0.41 17.95 8.34
N PHE A 71 1.34 17.73 9.26
CA PHE A 71 1.02 17.13 10.56
C PHE A 71 1.74 17.86 11.68
N LYS A 72 1.20 17.78 12.89
CA LYS A 72 1.90 18.31 14.06
C LYS A 72 2.93 17.30 14.53
N ASN A 73 4.17 17.74 14.70
CA ASN A 73 5.18 16.97 15.39
C ASN A 73 4.85 16.85 16.89
N ALA A 74 5.66 16.11 17.66
CA ALA A 74 5.45 15.94 19.10
C ALA A 74 5.45 17.27 19.88
N ASP A 75 6.08 18.31 19.35
CA ASP A 75 6.16 19.66 19.93
C ASP A 75 5.01 20.58 19.48
N GLY A 76 4.03 20.07 18.73
CA GLY A 76 2.89 20.82 18.23
C GLY A 76 3.17 21.74 17.04
N LYS A 77 4.40 21.71 16.50
CA LYS A 77 4.81 22.45 15.30
C LYS A 77 4.34 21.74 14.05
N ASP A 78 3.88 22.51 13.08
CA ASP A 78 3.50 21.98 11.78
C ASP A 78 4.77 21.56 11.00
N VAL A 79 4.75 20.34 10.48
CA VAL A 79 5.79 19.72 9.66
C VAL A 79 5.20 19.05 8.43
#